data_AF-A0A5N5TN58-F1
#
_entry.id   AF-A0A5N5TN58-F1
#
_cell.length_a   1.000
_cell.length_b   1.000
_cell.length_c   1.000
_cell.angle_alpha   90.00
_cell.angle_beta   90.00
_cell.angle_gamma   90.00
#
_symmetry.space_group_name_H-M   'P 1'
#
loop_
_entity.id
_entity.type
_entity.pdbx_description
1 polymer ?
#
loop_
_entity_poly.entity_id
_entity_poly.type
_entity_poly.pdbx_seq_one_letter_code
_entity_poly.pdbx_strand_id
1 'polypeptide(L)'
;MSHYIQSNICKGVHHISSPSPSLLYNFLWFKIMDHYFTAMHTENSHHGWVDLYEAPLFSNDGQGFLVRLPVREGAAGEFRHVNLFNIRLRIVTPLTHGPFEVTQILGWDHNNNYIYFLGTAEERPSERHLYRVSDILTSTLLRSPECMSCFEAENSTNDCLYNKAHFSPEFSYFVLECLGPDVPRTYLISTHNLEVCYYRKPFVVLFGTIEIPM
;
A
#
# COMPACT_ATOMS: atom_id res chain seq x y z
N MET A 1 -33.90 21.72 20.96
CA MET A 1 -32.64 21.08 21.39
C MET A 1 -32.70 19.63 20.94
N SER A 2 -32.29 19.36 19.70
CA SER A 2 -30.93 18.97 19.29
C SER A 2 -30.65 17.49 19.55
N HIS A 3 -30.84 16.64 18.54
CA HIS A 3 -29.75 16.07 17.73
C HIS A 3 -30.30 14.89 16.92
N TYR A 4 -30.35 15.08 15.61
CA TYR A 4 -30.61 14.06 14.61
C TYR A 4 -29.23 13.60 14.12
N ILE A 5 -28.77 12.43 14.56
CA ILE A 5 -27.56 11.79 14.00
C ILE A 5 -28.03 10.94 12.84
N GLN A 6 -27.98 11.51 11.64
CA GLN A 6 -28.11 10.75 10.41
C GLN A 6 -26.75 10.15 10.07
N SER A 7 -26.66 8.84 10.24
CA SER A 7 -25.74 7.96 9.54
C SER A 7 -25.74 8.28 8.04
N ASN A 8 -24.59 8.62 7.45
CA ASN A 8 -24.31 8.46 6.02
C ASN A 8 -22.84 8.83 5.72
N ILE A 9 -21.92 7.91 6.00
CA ILE A 9 -20.59 7.87 5.36
C ILE A 9 -20.43 6.49 4.74
N CYS A 10 -21.19 6.27 3.68
CA CYS A 10 -20.99 5.24 2.67
C CYS A 10 -21.61 5.80 1.39
N LYS A 11 -20.81 6.43 0.53
CA LYS A 11 -21.22 6.64 -0.87
C LYS A 11 -20.15 6.01 -1.75
N GLY A 12 -20.54 4.88 -2.32
CA GLY A 12 -19.73 4.05 -3.17
C GLY A 12 -19.26 4.76 -4.43
N VAL A 13 -18.16 4.23 -4.96
CA VAL A 13 -17.63 4.54 -6.28
C VAL A 13 -18.62 4.02 -7.32
N HIS A 14 -19.20 4.92 -8.12
CA HIS A 14 -20.03 4.52 -9.25
C HIS A 14 -19.13 4.28 -10.47
N HIS A 15 -19.05 3.03 -10.92
CA HIS A 15 -18.47 2.65 -12.20
C HIS A 15 -19.37 3.15 -13.33
N ILE A 16 -18.84 3.99 -14.22
CA ILE A 16 -19.47 4.32 -15.49
C ILE A 16 -18.56 3.76 -16.58
N SER A 17 -18.91 2.59 -17.12
CA SER A 17 -18.39 2.13 -18.40
C SER A 17 -19.26 2.72 -19.51
N SER A 18 -18.70 3.66 -20.28
CA SER A 18 -19.34 4.12 -21.52
C SER A 18 -18.80 3.31 -22.71
N PRO A 19 -19.65 2.94 -23.69
CA PRO A 19 -19.20 2.32 -24.93
C PRO A 19 -19.22 3.35 -26.07
N SER A 20 -18.07 3.82 -26.54
CA SER A 20 -17.86 4.18 -27.97
C SER A 20 -16.37 4.37 -28.29
N PRO A 21 -15.93 4.12 -29.55
CA PRO A 21 -14.53 3.91 -29.88
C PRO A 21 -13.85 5.19 -30.37
N SER A 22 -13.13 5.86 -29.47
CA SER A 22 -12.03 6.75 -29.87
C SER A 22 -11.00 6.80 -28.74
N LEU A 23 -9.82 6.28 -29.08
CA LEU A 23 -8.62 6.06 -28.29
C LEU A 23 -8.26 7.28 -27.41
N LEU A 24 -8.38 7.13 -26.09
CA LEU A 24 -7.59 7.76 -25.00
C LEU A 24 -8.19 7.22 -23.69
N TYR A 25 -7.52 6.25 -23.05
CA TYR A 25 -8.00 5.65 -21.80
C TYR A 25 -7.66 6.56 -20.62
N ASN A 26 -8.60 7.43 -20.24
CA ASN A 26 -8.43 8.41 -19.17
C ASN A 26 -9.02 7.88 -17.85
N PHE A 27 -8.24 7.94 -16.76
CA PHE A 27 -8.73 7.76 -15.39
C PHE A 27 -8.72 9.10 -14.65
N LEU A 28 -9.80 9.41 -13.93
CA LEU A 28 -10.04 10.73 -13.32
C LEU A 28 -10.28 10.59 -11.81
N TRP A 29 -9.50 11.33 -11.02
CA TRP A 29 -9.73 11.49 -9.58
C TRP A 29 -10.59 12.72 -9.31
N PHE A 30 -11.70 12.57 -8.56
CA PHE A 30 -12.64 13.66 -8.31
C PHE A 30 -12.66 14.14 -6.87
N LYS A 31 -12.76 15.46 -6.66
CA LYS A 31 -13.13 16.10 -5.39
C LYS A 31 -14.54 16.66 -5.52
N ILE A 32 -15.41 16.41 -4.53
CA ILE A 32 -16.75 17.01 -4.45
C ILE A 32 -16.59 18.39 -3.81
N MET A 33 -16.87 19.43 -4.58
CA MET A 33 -17.06 20.80 -4.10
C MET A 33 -18.43 21.25 -4.61
N ASP A 34 -19.28 21.84 -3.76
CA ASP A 34 -20.60 22.40 -4.10
C ASP A 34 -21.41 21.63 -5.17
N HIS A 35 -21.55 20.31 -5.00
CA HIS A 35 -22.30 19.40 -5.89
C HIS A 35 -21.73 19.20 -7.32
N TYR A 36 -20.51 19.65 -7.62
CA TYR A 36 -19.82 19.39 -8.89
C TYR A 36 -18.60 18.47 -8.70
N PHE A 37 -18.36 17.61 -9.69
CA PHE A 37 -17.16 16.75 -9.75
C PHE A 37 -16.05 17.49 -10.51
N THR A 38 -14.91 17.74 -9.86
CA THR A 38 -13.73 18.30 -10.54
C THR A 38 -12.67 17.24 -10.72
N ALA A 39 -12.24 17.00 -11.95
CA ALA A 39 -11.09 16.18 -12.25
C ALA A 39 -9.80 16.83 -11.71
N MET A 40 -9.10 16.10 -10.86
CA MET A 40 -7.95 16.62 -10.10
C MET A 40 -6.62 16.19 -10.70
N HIS A 41 -6.53 14.95 -11.18
CA HIS A 41 -5.38 14.41 -11.92
C HIS A 41 -5.88 13.51 -13.04
N THR A 42 -5.13 13.45 -14.13
CA THR A 42 -5.37 12.55 -15.27
C THR A 42 -4.06 11.87 -15.61
N GLU A 43 -4.05 10.55 -15.53
CA GLU A 43 -2.92 9.73 -15.94
C GLU A 43 -3.11 9.29 -17.39
N ASN A 44 -2.06 9.42 -18.20
CA ASN A 44 -2.06 9.09 -19.61
C ASN A 44 -0.91 8.14 -19.93
N SER A 45 -1.16 7.13 -20.76
CA SER A 45 -0.10 6.25 -21.27
C SER A 45 0.07 6.42 -22.78
N HIS A 46 1.31 6.58 -23.23
CA HIS A 46 1.65 6.68 -24.65
C HIS A 46 2.01 5.34 -25.29
N HIS A 47 2.42 4.36 -24.49
CA HIS A 47 2.96 3.08 -24.96
C HIS A 47 2.30 1.86 -24.28
N GLY A 48 1.16 2.05 -23.62
CA GLY A 48 0.46 1.00 -22.89
C GLY A 48 -0.94 1.41 -22.47
N TRP A 49 -1.45 0.75 -21.42
CA TRP A 49 -2.73 1.08 -20.79
C TRP A 49 -2.50 1.69 -19.41
N VAL A 50 -3.42 2.56 -19.00
CA VAL A 50 -3.44 3.12 -17.64
C VAL A 50 -4.15 2.13 -16.72
N ASP A 51 -3.51 1.83 -15.60
CA ASP A 51 -3.99 0.88 -14.59
C ASP A 51 -3.97 1.59 -13.23
N LEU A 52 -5.16 2.05 -12.82
CA LEU A 52 -5.43 2.78 -11.57
C LEU A 52 -6.68 2.19 -10.90
N TYR A 53 -6.53 1.00 -10.31
CA TYR A 53 -7.64 0.33 -9.61
C TYR A 53 -7.79 0.70 -8.12
N GLU A 54 -6.84 1.42 -7.53
CA GLU A 54 -6.84 1.78 -6.10
C GLU A 54 -7.18 3.25 -5.87
N ALA A 55 -8.13 3.49 -4.96
CA ALA A 55 -8.49 4.84 -4.55
C ALA A 55 -7.31 5.56 -3.86
N PRO A 56 -7.12 6.87 -4.10
CA PRO A 56 -6.06 7.65 -3.49
C PRO A 56 -6.33 7.83 -2.00
N LEU A 57 -5.25 7.95 -1.24
CA LEU A 57 -5.31 8.21 0.19
C LEU A 57 -5.11 9.70 0.44
N PHE A 58 -6.17 10.41 0.82
CA PHE A 58 -6.11 11.85 1.05
C PHE A 58 -5.39 12.20 2.34
N SER A 59 -4.71 13.35 2.33
CA SER A 59 -4.19 13.97 3.55
C SER A 59 -5.34 14.43 4.46
N ASN A 60 -5.10 14.52 5.77
CA ASN A 60 -6.09 14.98 6.74
C ASN A 60 -6.65 16.38 6.45
N ASP A 61 -5.83 17.26 5.86
CA ASP A 61 -6.20 18.63 5.47
C ASP A 61 -6.85 18.71 4.07
N GLY A 62 -6.93 17.60 3.34
CA GLY A 62 -7.47 17.50 1.99
C GLY A 62 -6.76 18.39 0.97
N GLN A 63 -5.48 18.74 1.22
CA GLN A 63 -4.62 19.51 0.33
C GLN A 63 -3.73 18.63 -0.56
N GLY A 64 -3.64 17.35 -0.26
CA GLY A 64 -2.91 16.38 -1.05
C GLY A 64 -3.52 14.99 -0.98
N PHE A 65 -2.99 14.09 -1.79
CA PHE A 65 -3.29 12.67 -1.68
C PHE A 65 -2.13 11.82 -2.17
N LEU A 66 -2.03 10.62 -1.63
CA LEU A 66 -1.10 9.60 -2.10
C LEU A 66 -1.74 8.78 -3.20
N VAL A 67 -0.95 8.47 -4.22
CA VAL A 67 -1.34 7.65 -5.35
C VAL A 67 -0.17 6.81 -5.81
N ARG A 68 -0.46 5.62 -6.33
CA ARG A 68 0.52 4.76 -6.96
C ARG A 68 0.65 5.12 -8.44
N LEU A 69 1.80 5.65 -8.85
CA LEU A 69 2.08 6.06 -10.24
C LEU A 69 3.44 5.52 -10.71
N PRO A 70 3.60 5.27 -12.02
CA PRO A 70 4.89 4.87 -12.59
C PRO A 70 5.91 6.01 -12.46
N VAL A 71 7.13 5.66 -12.07
CA VAL A 71 8.29 6.55 -11.97
C VAL A 71 9.44 5.89 -12.72
N ARG A 72 10.19 6.69 -13.48
CA ARG A 72 11.27 6.21 -14.35
C ARG A 72 12.57 6.06 -13.59
N GLU A 73 13.10 4.85 -13.56
CA GLU A 73 14.32 4.44 -12.85
C GLU A 73 15.47 4.15 -13.83
N GLY A 74 15.76 5.14 -14.68
CA GLY A 74 16.86 5.07 -15.65
C GLY A 74 16.70 3.94 -16.67
N ALA A 75 17.70 3.04 -16.71
CA ALA A 75 17.73 1.89 -17.62
C ALA A 75 16.92 0.68 -17.10
N ALA A 76 16.55 0.66 -15.81
CA ALA A 76 15.76 -0.42 -15.22
C ALA A 76 14.28 -0.38 -15.66
N GLY A 77 13.82 0.76 -16.20
CA GLY A 77 12.46 0.93 -16.70
C GLY A 77 11.62 1.85 -15.82
N GLU A 78 10.32 1.60 -15.78
CA GLU A 78 9.36 2.35 -14.96
C GLU A 78 8.74 1.40 -13.94
N PHE A 79 8.70 1.83 -12.68
CA PHE A 79 8.11 1.07 -11.58
C PHE A 79 7.07 1.91 -10.87
N ARG A 80 6.03 1.25 -10.37
CA ARG A 80 5.01 1.96 -9.62
C ARG A 80 5.53 2.31 -8.22
N HIS A 81 5.37 3.58 -7.84
CA HIS A 81 5.87 4.12 -6.58
C HIS A 81 4.80 4.93 -5.84
N VAL A 82 5.05 5.19 -4.56
CA VAL A 82 4.22 6.11 -3.78
C VAL A 82 4.52 7.53 -4.23
N ASN A 83 3.49 8.25 -4.67
CA ASN A 83 3.58 9.62 -5.11
C ASN A 83 2.61 10.50 -4.31
N LEU A 84 3.07 11.68 -3.91
CA LEU A 84 2.25 12.70 -3.28
C LEU A 84 1.79 13.71 -4.33
N PHE A 85 0.49 13.80 -4.55
CA PHE A 85 -0.11 14.85 -5.35
C PHE A 85 -0.46 16.05 -4.46
N ASN A 86 0.07 17.23 -4.77
CA ASN A 86 -0.35 18.48 -4.15
C ASN A 86 -1.48 19.12 -4.95
N ILE A 87 -2.66 19.26 -4.34
CA ILE A 87 -3.87 19.71 -5.02
C ILE A 87 -3.79 21.18 -5.42
N ARG A 88 -3.19 22.03 -4.58
CA ARG A 88 -3.06 23.47 -4.87
C ARG A 88 -2.05 23.73 -5.97
N LEU A 89 -0.89 23.10 -5.88
CA LEU A 89 0.22 23.30 -6.81
C LEU A 89 0.03 22.51 -8.11
N ARG A 90 -0.80 21.47 -8.10
CA ARG A 90 -0.96 20.48 -9.18
C ARG A 90 0.37 19.84 -9.57
N ILE A 91 1.16 19.49 -8.56
CA ILE A 91 2.47 18.84 -8.72
C ILE A 91 2.39 17.44 -8.12
N VAL A 92 2.97 16.47 -8.82
CA VAL A 92 3.20 15.10 -8.35
C VAL A 92 4.65 15.01 -7.88
N THR A 93 4.87 14.58 -6.64
CA THR A 93 6.21 14.36 -6.08
C THR A 93 6.39 12.88 -5.72
N PRO A 94 7.35 12.16 -6.30
CA PRO A 94 7.66 10.79 -5.89
C PRO A 94 8.22 10.78 -4.47
N LEU A 95 7.70 9.88 -3.63
CA LEU A 95 8.18 9.66 -2.25
C LEU A 95 9.07 8.42 -2.15
N THR A 96 8.94 7.50 -3.10
CA THR A 96 9.79 6.31 -3.23
C THR A 96 10.40 6.26 -4.63
N HIS A 97 11.57 5.63 -4.74
CA HIS A 97 12.31 5.45 -6.00
C HIS A 97 13.16 4.17 -5.88
N GLY A 98 13.54 3.60 -7.01
CA GLY A 98 14.41 2.42 -7.14
C GLY A 98 13.76 1.27 -7.92
N PRO A 99 14.54 0.24 -8.29
CA PRO A 99 14.07 -0.85 -9.16
C PRO A 99 13.22 -1.89 -8.41
N PHE A 100 12.12 -1.44 -7.82
CA PHE A 100 11.10 -2.27 -7.14
C PHE A 100 9.71 -1.68 -7.35
N GLU A 101 8.67 -2.51 -7.21
CA GLU A 101 7.29 -2.06 -7.41
C GLU A 101 6.54 -1.95 -6.08
N VAL A 102 5.88 -0.81 -5.85
CA VAL A 102 4.88 -0.65 -4.80
C VAL A 102 3.59 -1.32 -5.27
N THR A 103 3.13 -2.33 -4.54
CA THR A 103 1.96 -3.14 -4.90
C THR A 103 0.67 -2.67 -4.24
N GLN A 104 0.76 -1.97 -3.10
CA GLN A 104 -0.42 -1.43 -2.40
C GLN A 104 -0.01 -0.37 -1.37
N ILE A 105 -0.74 0.74 -1.28
CA ILE A 105 -0.61 1.70 -0.16
C ILE A 105 -1.56 1.28 0.95
N LEU A 106 -1.05 1.11 2.17
CA LEU A 106 -1.83 0.61 3.31
C LEU A 106 -2.36 1.72 4.21
N GLY A 107 -1.62 2.83 4.34
CA GLY A 107 -2.04 3.95 5.16
C GLY A 107 -1.00 5.05 5.29
N TRP A 108 -1.45 6.17 5.87
CA TRP A 108 -0.66 7.38 6.09
C TRP A 108 -0.86 7.86 7.52
N ASP A 109 0.14 7.59 8.35
CA ASP A 109 0.21 8.05 9.72
C ASP A 109 0.77 9.47 9.76
N HIS A 110 -0.14 10.43 9.86
CA HIS A 110 0.17 11.84 9.92
C HIS A 110 0.77 12.26 11.27
N ASN A 111 0.56 11.47 12.33
CA ASN A 111 1.06 11.79 13.67
C ASN A 111 2.55 11.45 13.79
N ASN A 112 2.97 10.34 13.16
CA ASN A 112 4.36 9.89 13.16
C ASN A 112 5.10 10.13 11.84
N ASN A 113 4.46 10.79 10.87
CA ASN A 113 5.06 11.15 9.58
C ASN A 113 5.50 9.94 8.73
N TYR A 114 4.70 8.86 8.73
CA TYR A 114 5.00 7.64 7.99
C TYR A 114 3.91 7.24 7.01
N ILE A 115 4.34 6.69 5.88
CA ILE A 115 3.49 6.04 4.90
C ILE A 115 3.86 4.56 4.86
N TYR A 116 2.85 3.71 4.99
CA TYR A 116 3.01 2.26 4.98
C TYR A 116 2.51 1.68 3.67
N PHE A 117 3.27 0.77 3.08
CA PHE A 117 2.93 0.15 1.80
C PHE A 117 3.50 -1.25 1.67
N LEU A 118 2.90 -2.06 0.81
CA LEU A 118 3.46 -3.33 0.35
C LEU A 118 4.25 -3.09 -0.93
N GLY A 119 5.43 -3.67 -1.04
CA GLY A 119 6.27 -3.59 -2.22
C GLY A 119 7.01 -4.88 -2.50
N THR A 120 7.51 -5.02 -3.73
CA THR A 120 8.46 -6.08 -4.05
C THR A 120 9.82 -5.78 -3.46
N ALA A 121 10.61 -6.82 -3.19
CA ALA A 121 12.03 -6.61 -2.95
C ALA A 121 12.74 -6.31 -4.27
N GLU A 122 13.80 -5.50 -4.19
CA GLU A 122 14.71 -5.26 -5.31
C GLU A 122 15.31 -6.59 -5.79
N GLU A 123 15.36 -6.77 -7.11
CA GLU A 123 15.80 -8.00 -7.81
C GLU A 123 14.99 -9.28 -7.48
N ARG A 124 14.00 -9.21 -6.60
CA ARG A 124 13.21 -10.36 -6.13
C ARG A 124 11.71 -10.07 -6.24
N PRO A 125 11.16 -9.99 -7.47
CA PRO A 125 9.76 -9.60 -7.71
C PRO A 125 8.73 -10.62 -7.21
N SER A 126 9.17 -11.85 -6.91
CA SER A 126 8.33 -12.89 -6.29
C SER A 126 8.06 -12.64 -4.81
N GLU A 127 8.78 -11.71 -4.19
CA GLU A 127 8.66 -11.39 -2.78
C GLU A 127 7.83 -10.14 -2.58
N ARG A 128 7.10 -10.09 -1.46
CA ARG A 128 6.29 -8.94 -1.07
C ARG A 128 6.45 -8.69 0.41
N HIS A 129 6.92 -7.49 0.73
CA HIS A 129 7.21 -7.08 2.10
C HIS A 129 6.45 -5.80 2.47
N LEU A 130 6.30 -5.60 3.77
CA LEU A 130 5.80 -4.36 4.34
C LEU A 130 6.96 -3.38 4.49
N TYR A 131 6.78 -2.17 3.97
CA TYR A 131 7.73 -1.08 4.08
C TYR A 131 7.09 0.16 4.69
N ARG A 132 7.95 1.03 5.25
CA ARG A 132 7.58 2.42 5.57
C ARG A 132 8.53 3.41 4.94
N VAL A 133 8.02 4.59 4.63
CA VAL A 133 8.80 5.77 4.23
C VAL A 133 8.29 6.99 4.98
N SER A 134 9.19 7.95 5.24
CA SER A 134 8.83 9.23 5.86
C SER A 134 8.06 10.10 4.86
N ASP A 135 6.98 10.75 5.29
CA ASP A 135 6.26 11.74 4.47
C ASP A 135 6.95 13.12 4.44
N ILE A 136 7.89 13.34 5.37
CA ILE A 136 8.71 14.55 5.44
C ILE A 136 9.80 14.53 4.36
N LEU A 137 9.71 15.46 3.42
CA LEU A 137 10.70 15.72 2.38
C LEU A 137 11.74 16.76 2.85
N THR A 138 12.49 16.45 3.92
CA THR A 138 13.48 17.39 4.51
C THR A 138 14.84 17.40 3.79
N SER A 139 15.08 16.49 2.86
CA SER A 139 16.38 16.37 2.20
C SER A 139 16.23 16.17 0.70
N THR A 140 17.21 16.65 -0.06
CA THR A 140 17.34 16.40 -1.51
C THR A 140 17.61 14.93 -1.84
N LEU A 141 17.90 14.10 -0.85
CA LEU A 141 18.05 12.66 -0.96
C LEU A 141 16.75 11.99 -0.52
N LEU A 142 16.05 11.37 -1.48
CA LEU A 142 14.98 10.44 -1.17
C LEU A 142 15.57 9.28 -0.36
N ARG A 143 15.00 8.99 0.81
CA ARG A 143 15.45 7.88 1.65
C ARG A 143 14.93 6.56 1.07
N SER A 144 15.74 5.51 1.12
CA SER A 144 15.27 4.16 0.82
C SER A 144 14.18 3.77 1.83
N PRO A 145 13.12 3.06 1.39
CA PRO A 145 12.10 2.56 2.31
C PRO A 145 12.68 1.59 3.34
N GLU A 146 12.19 1.68 4.57
CA GLU A 146 12.57 0.76 5.64
C GLU A 146 11.67 -0.48 5.60
N CYS A 147 12.27 -1.66 5.56
CA CYS A 147 11.53 -2.91 5.57
C CYS A 147 11.07 -3.25 6.99
N MET A 148 9.75 -3.35 7.19
CA MET A 148 9.14 -3.68 8.48
C MET A 148 8.83 -5.17 8.64
N SER A 149 8.87 -5.99 7.58
CA SER A 149 8.63 -7.44 7.65
C SER A 149 9.90 -8.29 7.48
N CYS A 150 11.06 -7.66 7.26
CA CYS A 150 12.31 -8.37 6.98
C CYS A 150 12.99 -8.93 8.24
N PHE A 151 12.49 -8.62 9.44
CA PHE A 151 13.05 -9.11 10.71
C PHE A 151 12.94 -10.64 10.87
N GLU A 152 12.04 -11.31 10.15
CA GLU A 152 11.95 -12.78 10.18
C GLU A 152 13.10 -13.48 9.45
N ALA A 153 13.77 -12.79 8.51
CA ALA A 153 14.84 -13.35 7.69
C ALA A 153 16.16 -13.51 8.44
N GLU A 154 16.35 -12.83 9.57
CA GLU A 154 17.62 -12.85 10.31
C GLU A 154 17.71 -13.98 11.35
N ASN A 155 16.58 -14.59 11.75
CA ASN A 155 16.54 -15.48 12.92
C ASN A 155 15.88 -16.84 12.69
N SER A 156 15.43 -17.16 11.48
CA SER A 156 14.81 -18.46 11.20
C SER A 156 15.13 -18.96 9.79
N THR A 157 15.30 -20.26 9.64
CA THR A 157 15.46 -20.95 8.35
C THR A 157 14.17 -21.00 7.51
N ASN A 158 13.16 -20.20 7.88
CA ASN A 158 11.77 -20.27 7.42
C ASN A 158 11.30 -18.87 7.00
N ASP A 159 11.94 -18.31 5.98
CA ASP A 159 11.74 -16.93 5.56
C ASP A 159 10.31 -16.72 5.03
N CYS A 160 9.59 -15.80 5.66
CA CYS A 160 8.33 -15.32 5.12
C CYS A 160 8.57 -14.27 4.02
N LEU A 161 8.48 -14.70 2.77
CA LEU A 161 8.79 -13.85 1.61
C LEU A 161 7.57 -13.18 0.99
N TYR A 162 6.35 -13.67 1.26
CA TYR A 162 5.13 -13.09 0.71
C TYR A 162 4.16 -12.69 1.81
N ASN A 163 4.09 -11.39 2.05
CA ASN A 163 3.37 -10.81 3.18
C ASN A 163 2.12 -10.06 2.73
N LYS A 164 1.15 -9.94 3.64
CA LYS A 164 0.05 -8.98 3.60
C LYS A 164 -0.05 -8.32 4.96
N ALA A 165 -0.45 -7.06 5.03
CA ALA A 165 -0.51 -6.34 6.29
C ALA A 165 -1.79 -5.52 6.44
N HIS A 166 -2.25 -5.39 7.67
CA HIS A 166 -3.44 -4.64 8.06
C HIS A 166 -3.14 -3.80 9.29
N PHE A 167 -3.23 -2.47 9.18
CA PHE A 167 -2.97 -1.58 10.30
C PHE A 167 -4.22 -1.37 11.16
N SER A 168 -4.00 -1.19 12.46
CA SER A 168 -4.97 -0.57 13.36
C SER A 168 -5.28 0.87 12.90
N PRO A 169 -6.47 1.42 13.24
CA PRO A 169 -6.88 2.76 12.78
C PRO A 169 -5.89 3.88 13.13
N GLU A 170 -5.23 3.79 14.28
CA GLU A 170 -4.24 4.76 14.76
C GLU A 170 -2.78 4.34 14.51
N PHE A 171 -2.55 3.30 13.70
CA PHE A 171 -1.21 2.79 13.34
C PHE A 171 -0.35 2.31 14.51
N SER A 172 -0.90 2.12 15.71
CA SER A 172 -0.16 1.62 16.88
C SER A 172 0.30 0.16 16.74
N TYR A 173 -0.52 -0.65 16.08
CA TYR A 173 -0.26 -2.05 15.76
C TYR A 173 -0.61 -2.38 14.31
N PHE A 174 -0.04 -3.47 13.80
CA PHE A 174 -0.47 -4.09 12.55
C PHE A 174 -0.52 -5.61 12.66
N VAL A 175 -1.43 -6.20 11.89
CA VAL A 175 -1.48 -7.64 11.65
C VAL A 175 -0.64 -7.92 10.41
N LEU A 176 0.37 -8.78 10.54
CA LEU A 176 1.18 -9.29 9.44
C LEU A 176 0.75 -10.73 9.12
N GLU A 177 0.22 -10.94 7.92
CA GLU A 177 -0.10 -12.25 7.38
C GLU A 177 1.05 -12.71 6.49
N CYS A 178 1.80 -13.70 6.97
CA CYS A 178 2.70 -14.46 6.14
C CYS A 178 1.92 -15.47 5.32
N LEU A 179 2.03 -15.40 3.99
CA LEU A 179 1.30 -16.27 3.07
C LEU A 179 2.20 -17.28 2.34
N GLY A 180 3.51 -17.19 2.51
CA GLY A 180 4.46 -18.13 1.93
C GLY A 180 5.90 -17.61 1.88
N PRO A 181 6.84 -18.45 1.43
CA PRO A 181 6.64 -19.81 0.90
C PRO A 181 6.30 -20.89 1.94
N ASP A 182 6.62 -20.66 3.21
CA ASP A 182 6.33 -21.60 4.30
C ASP A 182 4.83 -21.58 4.68
N VAL A 183 4.43 -22.46 5.62
CA VAL A 183 3.06 -22.54 6.12
C VAL A 183 2.59 -21.15 6.61
N PRO A 184 1.42 -20.68 6.16
CA PRO A 184 0.92 -19.35 6.51
C PRO A 184 0.82 -19.11 8.01
N ARG A 185 1.25 -17.92 8.44
CA ARG A 185 1.32 -17.48 9.83
C ARG A 185 0.74 -16.07 9.96
N THR A 186 0.21 -15.76 11.13
CA THR A 186 -0.34 -14.42 11.41
C THR A 186 0.26 -13.88 12.69
N TYR A 187 0.74 -12.65 12.62
CA TYR A 187 1.37 -11.94 13.73
C TYR A 187 0.60 -10.66 14.01
N LEU A 188 0.50 -10.30 15.28
CA LEU A 188 0.16 -8.97 15.73
C LEU A 188 1.43 -8.31 16.24
N ILE A 189 1.80 -7.17 15.65
CA ILE A 189 3.09 -6.53 15.86
C ILE A 189 2.87 -5.06 16.24
N SER A 190 3.66 -4.58 17.20
CA SER A 190 3.75 -3.17 17.55
C SER A 190 4.50 -2.39 16.46
N THR A 191 3.90 -1.32 15.94
CA THR A 191 4.49 -0.50 14.87
C THR A 191 5.74 0.25 15.33
N HIS A 192 5.82 0.58 16.62
CA HIS A 192 6.89 1.44 17.16
C HIS A 192 8.24 0.74 17.27
N ASN A 193 8.25 -0.49 17.80
CA ASN A 193 9.47 -1.24 18.09
C ASN A 193 9.56 -2.57 17.33
N LEU A 194 8.58 -2.87 16.46
CA LEU A 194 8.48 -4.13 15.71
C LEU A 194 8.44 -5.38 16.61
N GLU A 195 7.97 -5.22 17.85
CA GLU A 195 7.81 -6.33 18.79
C GLU A 195 6.56 -7.13 18.47
N VAL A 196 6.72 -8.46 18.39
CA VAL A 196 5.61 -9.40 18.20
C VAL A 196 4.80 -9.52 19.48
N CYS A 197 3.61 -8.91 19.51
CA CYS A 197 2.69 -8.98 20.66
C CYS A 197 1.99 -10.33 20.74
N TYR A 198 1.63 -10.91 19.59
CA TYR A 198 0.97 -12.21 19.50
C TYR A 198 1.29 -12.87 18.16
N TYR A 199 1.39 -14.21 18.16
CA TYR A 199 1.49 -14.97 16.92
C TYR A 199 0.59 -16.19 16.99
N ARG A 200 -0.12 -16.46 15.89
CA ARG A 200 -0.94 -17.65 15.75
C ARG A 200 -0.09 -18.75 15.11
N LYS A 201 0.14 -19.84 15.86
CA LYS A 201 0.79 -21.04 15.30
C LYS A 201 -0.09 -21.63 14.18
N PRO A 202 0.52 -22.08 13.07
CA PRO A 202 -0.24 -22.76 12.03
C PRO A 202 -0.86 -24.03 12.59
N PHE A 203 -2.10 -24.31 12.19
CA PHE A 203 -2.78 -25.55 12.56
C PHE A 203 -2.20 -26.68 11.70
N VAL A 204 -1.05 -27.22 12.09
CA VAL A 204 -0.48 -28.40 11.44
C VAL A 204 -1.29 -29.60 11.91
N VAL A 205 -2.14 -30.15 11.03
CA VAL A 205 -2.72 -31.48 11.24
C VAL A 205 -1.55 -32.46 11.15
N LEU A 206 -1.04 -32.90 12.30
CA LEU A 206 -0.08 -34.00 12.33
C LEU A 206 -0.82 -35.24 11.84
N PHE A 207 -0.64 -35.59 10.56
CA PHE A 207 -0.93 -36.93 10.09
C PHE A 207 0.07 -37.86 10.76
N GLY A 208 -0.25 -38.31 11.98
CA GLY A 208 0.48 -39.37 12.64
C GLY A 208 0.38 -40.62 11.76
N THR A 209 1.52 -41.10 11.29
CA THR A 209 1.62 -42.45 10.74
C THR A 209 1.22 -43.42 11.84
N ILE A 210 0.07 -44.08 11.68
CA ILE A 210 -0.28 -45.24 12.50
C ILE A 210 0.71 -46.33 12.12
N GLU A 211 1.71 -46.56 12.98
CA GLU A 211 2.46 -47.81 12.95
C GLU A 211 1.50 -48.92 13.38
N ILE A 212 1.07 -49.73 12.41
CA ILE A 212 0.35 -50.98 12.69
C ILE A 212 1.41 -51.98 13.16
N PRO A 213 1.38 -52.46 14.41
CA PRO A 213 2.29 -53.52 14.83
C PRO A 213 1.94 -54.80 14.03
N MET A 214 2.96 -55.40 13.39
CA MET A 214 2.88 -56.75 12.84
C MET A 214 2.79 -57.80 13.94
#